data_AF-A0A2E4VZB9-F1
#
_entry.id   AF-A0A2E4VZB9-F1
#
_cell.length_a   1.000
_cell.length_b   1.000
_cell.length_c   1.000
_cell.angle_alpha   90.00
_cell.angle_beta   90.00
_cell.angle_gamma   90.00
#
_symmetry.space_group_name_H-M   'P 1'
#
loop_
_entity.id
_entity.type
_entity.pdbx_description
1 polymer ?
#
loop_
_entity_poly.entity_id
_entity_poly.type
_entity_poly.pdbx_seq_one_letter_code
_entity_poly.pdbx_strand_id
1 'polypeptide(L)'
;MIDLDQRLISHLANIADVMLPETPQMPSVSGTGSFEASLLKVLDSRPDLAKGLKTAIALLPNETFQLTDLDELLNKDPEAYTALTTVVAASYYRVKEVKVRIGYPGQVPKTYDPYAYVEWVQEGLLDPVVERGQIWKDPREEIK
;
A
#
# COMPACT_ATOMS: atom_id res chain seq x y z
N MET A 1 -16.62 -10.47 8.68
CA MET A 1 -16.71 -10.60 7.21
C MET A 1 -17.53 -9.42 6.73
N ILE A 2 -16.90 -8.50 5.99
CA ILE A 2 -17.58 -7.30 5.51
C ILE A 2 -18.49 -7.74 4.37
N ASP A 3 -19.79 -7.53 4.53
CA ASP A 3 -20.74 -7.69 3.43
C ASP A 3 -20.51 -6.54 2.45
N LEU A 4 -19.87 -6.86 1.32
CA LEU A 4 -19.68 -6.00 0.16
C LEU A 4 -20.60 -6.56 -0.91
N ASP A 5 -21.70 -5.86 -1.19
CA ASP A 5 -22.56 -6.25 -2.29
C ASP A 5 -21.90 -5.92 -3.65
N GLN A 6 -22.44 -6.49 -4.72
CA GLN A 6 -21.90 -6.28 -6.06
C GLN A 6 -21.94 -4.80 -6.49
N ARG A 7 -22.89 -4.02 -5.97
CA ARG A 7 -23.05 -2.60 -6.32
C ARG A 7 -21.91 -1.77 -5.75
N LEU A 8 -21.54 -2.01 -4.50
CA LEU A 8 -20.40 -1.36 -3.84
C LEU A 8 -19.08 -1.74 -4.52
N ILE A 9 -18.92 -3.01 -4.91
CA ILE A 9 -17.73 -3.48 -5.63
C ILE A 9 -17.61 -2.76 -6.99
N SER A 10 -18.71 -2.67 -7.75
CA SER A 10 -18.72 -1.94 -9.02
C SER A 10 -18.46 -0.44 -8.85
N HIS A 11 -19.06 0.20 -7.83
CA HIS A 11 -18.80 1.62 -7.54
C HIS A 11 -17.32 1.84 -7.18
N LEU A 12 -16.76 1.02 -6.30
CA LEU A 12 -15.35 1.11 -5.95
C LEU A 12 -14.44 0.87 -7.16
N ALA A 13 -14.79 -0.06 -8.06
CA ALA A 13 -14.03 -0.30 -9.28
C ALA A 13 -13.99 0.95 -10.19
N ASN A 14 -15.12 1.65 -10.35
CA ASN A 14 -15.19 2.89 -11.13
C ASN A 14 -14.29 4.00 -10.53
N ILE A 15 -14.38 4.20 -9.21
CA ILE A 15 -13.49 5.13 -8.49
C ILE A 15 -12.03 4.74 -8.71
N ALA A 16 -11.72 3.45 -8.54
CA ALA A 16 -10.36 2.94 -8.61
C ALA A 16 -9.77 3.03 -10.02
N ASP A 17 -10.56 2.90 -11.08
CA ASP A 17 -10.11 3.08 -12.47
C ASP A 17 -9.75 4.54 -12.78
N VAL A 18 -10.41 5.51 -12.14
CA VAL A 18 -10.00 6.93 -12.24
C VAL A 18 -8.69 7.17 -11.46
N MET A 19 -8.53 6.53 -10.30
CA MET A 19 -7.31 6.65 -9.48
C MET A 19 -6.08 5.99 -10.12
N LEU A 20 -6.28 4.82 -10.73
CA LEU A 20 -5.24 3.98 -11.32
C LEU A 20 -5.69 3.55 -12.73
N PRO A 21 -5.66 4.48 -13.71
CA PRO A 21 -6.18 4.25 -15.04
C PRO A 21 -5.32 3.27 -15.86
N GLU A 22 -5.92 2.73 -16.90
CA GLU A 22 -5.20 1.94 -17.90
C GLU A 22 -4.15 2.81 -18.62
N THR A 23 -2.98 2.23 -18.83
CA THR A 23 -1.91 2.77 -19.66
C THR A 23 -1.39 1.66 -20.58
N PRO A 24 -0.60 1.97 -21.63
CA PRO A 24 -0.09 0.92 -22.51
C PRO A 24 0.71 -0.18 -21.79
N GLN A 25 1.27 0.11 -20.60
CA GLN A 25 2.06 -0.83 -19.81
C GLN A 25 1.30 -1.43 -18.63
N MET A 26 0.21 -0.81 -18.18
CA MET A 26 -0.48 -1.17 -16.93
C MET A 26 -2.00 -1.27 -17.14
N PRO A 27 -2.66 -2.32 -16.64
CA PRO A 27 -4.12 -2.42 -16.75
C PRO A 27 -4.79 -1.40 -15.82
N SER A 28 -6.02 -1.00 -16.10
CA SER A 28 -6.86 -0.37 -15.08
C SER A 28 -7.13 -1.33 -13.93
N VAL A 29 -7.69 -0.84 -12.83
CA VAL A 29 -8.00 -1.66 -11.66
C VAL A 29 -9.02 -2.74 -12.01
N SER A 30 -10.12 -2.37 -12.64
CA SER A 30 -11.15 -3.29 -13.12
C SER A 30 -10.62 -4.24 -14.20
N GLY A 31 -9.69 -3.77 -15.03
CA GLY A 31 -9.06 -4.55 -16.11
C GLY A 31 -8.20 -5.73 -15.62
N THR A 32 -7.81 -5.76 -14.34
CA THR A 32 -7.02 -6.88 -13.77
C THR A 32 -7.79 -8.19 -13.60
N GLY A 33 -9.13 -8.16 -13.63
CA GLY A 33 -10.00 -9.31 -13.35
C GLY A 33 -9.87 -9.92 -11.94
N SER A 34 -9.00 -9.37 -11.09
CA SER A 34 -8.62 -9.90 -9.77
C SER A 34 -8.82 -8.89 -8.64
N PHE A 35 -9.43 -7.75 -8.94
CA PHE A 35 -9.59 -6.66 -7.99
C PHE A 35 -10.42 -7.08 -6.76
N GLU A 36 -11.60 -7.64 -6.97
CA GLU A 36 -12.49 -8.08 -5.89
C GLU A 36 -11.81 -9.10 -4.96
N ALA A 37 -11.18 -10.13 -5.53
CA ALA A 37 -10.46 -11.14 -4.75
C ALA A 37 -9.27 -10.53 -3.97
N SER A 38 -8.66 -9.47 -4.48
CA SER A 38 -7.57 -8.76 -3.81
C SER A 38 -8.09 -7.84 -2.71
N LEU A 39 -9.20 -7.14 -2.96
CA LEU A 39 -9.93 -6.30 -2.01
C LEU A 39 -10.33 -7.10 -0.76
N LEU A 40 -10.94 -8.27 -0.95
CA LEU A 40 -11.33 -9.15 0.17
C LEU A 40 -10.12 -9.55 1.03
N LYS A 41 -8.97 -9.85 0.41
CA LYS A 41 -7.73 -10.19 1.14
C LYS A 41 -7.17 -8.98 1.90
N VAL A 42 -7.23 -7.79 1.32
CA VAL A 42 -6.79 -6.57 2.00
C VAL A 42 -7.65 -6.34 3.25
N LEU A 43 -8.98 -6.39 3.10
CA LEU A 43 -9.90 -6.15 4.21
C LEU A 43 -9.90 -7.25 5.27
N ASP A 44 -9.60 -8.50 4.90
CA ASP A 44 -9.35 -9.58 5.86
C ASP A 44 -8.10 -9.30 6.71
N SER A 45 -7.02 -8.81 6.08
CA SER A 45 -5.78 -8.45 6.80
C SER A 45 -5.87 -7.14 7.59
N ARG A 46 -6.72 -6.20 7.15
CA ARG A 46 -6.88 -4.85 7.72
C ARG A 46 -8.37 -4.52 7.88
N PRO A 47 -9.08 -5.22 8.80
CA PRO A 47 -10.51 -5.02 8.99
C PRO A 47 -10.87 -3.62 9.51
N ASP A 48 -9.90 -2.91 10.10
CA ASP A 48 -10.04 -1.52 10.54
C ASP A 48 -10.35 -0.55 9.39
N LEU A 49 -9.90 -0.84 8.16
CA LEU A 49 -10.13 0.01 6.98
C LEU A 49 -11.57 -0.08 6.44
N ALA A 50 -12.34 -1.07 6.88
CA ALA A 50 -13.68 -1.35 6.36
C ALA A 50 -14.66 -0.18 6.53
N LYS A 51 -14.62 0.45 7.71
CA LYS A 51 -15.53 1.54 8.07
C LYS A 51 -15.22 2.77 7.21
N GLY A 52 -13.95 3.19 7.17
CA GLY A 52 -13.51 4.32 6.36
C GLY A 52 -13.78 4.11 4.87
N LEU A 53 -13.58 2.90 4.35
CA LEU A 53 -13.87 2.57 2.96
C LEU A 53 -15.38 2.73 2.65
N LYS A 54 -16.25 2.22 3.51
CA LYS A 54 -17.71 2.38 3.33
C LYS A 54 -18.13 3.84 3.35
N THR A 55 -17.56 4.63 4.26
CA THR A 55 -17.80 6.07 4.32
C THR A 55 -17.35 6.76 3.04
N ALA A 56 -16.16 6.46 2.54
CA ALA A 56 -15.62 7.03 1.31
C ALA A 56 -16.54 6.73 0.10
N ILE A 57 -16.93 5.47 -0.09
CA ILE A 57 -17.82 5.05 -1.17
C ILE A 57 -19.20 5.73 -1.07
N ALA A 58 -19.69 5.99 0.15
CA ALA A 58 -20.96 6.68 0.33
C ALA A 58 -20.89 8.20 0.06
N LEU A 59 -19.71 8.81 0.21
CA LEU A 59 -19.50 10.25 0.03
C LEU A 59 -19.11 10.62 -1.40
N LEU A 60 -18.42 9.72 -2.11
CA LEU A 60 -17.97 9.97 -3.48
C LEU A 60 -19.08 9.67 -4.50
N PRO A 61 -19.20 10.49 -5.56
CA PRO A 61 -20.10 10.17 -6.66
C PRO A 61 -19.57 8.95 -7.43
N ASN A 62 -20.47 8.15 -8.02
CA ASN A 62 -20.06 6.95 -8.76
C ASN A 62 -19.59 7.28 -10.18
N GLU A 63 -20.53 7.59 -11.07
CA GLU A 63 -20.25 7.73 -12.51
C GLU A 63 -19.56 9.06 -12.86
N THR A 64 -19.65 10.06 -11.98
CA THR A 64 -19.09 11.40 -12.20
C THR A 64 -17.85 11.67 -11.34
N PHE A 65 -17.27 10.63 -10.74
CA PHE A 65 -16.06 10.75 -9.92
C PHE A 65 -14.90 11.36 -10.69
N GLN A 66 -14.22 12.31 -10.05
CA GLN A 66 -13.02 12.96 -10.54
C GLN A 66 -11.95 12.97 -9.43
N LEU A 67 -10.67 13.07 -9.82
CA LEU A 67 -9.58 13.10 -8.85
C LEU A 67 -9.69 14.27 -7.85
N THR A 68 -10.31 15.39 -8.23
CA THR A 68 -10.58 16.53 -7.34
C THR A 68 -11.53 16.18 -6.19
N ASP A 69 -12.40 15.18 -6.36
CA ASP A 69 -13.31 14.73 -5.30
C ASP A 69 -12.52 14.08 -4.14
N LEU A 70 -11.30 13.60 -4.39
CA LEU A 70 -10.42 13.09 -3.34
C LEU A 70 -9.89 14.21 -2.43
N ASP A 71 -9.66 15.41 -2.97
CA ASP A 71 -9.25 16.56 -2.17
C ASP A 71 -10.40 17.00 -1.25
N GLU A 72 -11.64 16.99 -1.76
CA GLU A 72 -12.83 17.25 -0.95
C GLU A 72 -13.01 16.18 0.14
N LEU A 73 -12.83 14.90 -0.20
CA LEU A 73 -12.88 13.80 0.74
C LEU A 73 -11.81 13.93 1.83
N LEU A 74 -10.56 14.25 1.45
CA LEU A 74 -9.47 14.43 2.41
C LEU A 74 -9.77 15.56 3.40
N ASN A 75 -10.33 16.67 2.93
CA ASN A 75 -10.68 17.80 3.81
C ASN A 75 -11.86 17.49 4.74
N LYS A 76 -12.83 16.71 4.28
CA LYS A 76 -14.05 16.39 5.04
C LYS A 76 -13.86 15.21 6.00
N ASP A 77 -13.18 14.17 5.55
CA ASP A 77 -12.96 12.93 6.29
C ASP A 77 -11.61 12.29 5.91
N PRO A 78 -10.51 12.70 6.58
CA PRO A 78 -9.17 12.15 6.35
C PRO A 78 -9.07 10.64 6.59
N GLU A 79 -9.89 10.07 7.48
CA GLU A 79 -9.88 8.64 7.78
C GLU A 79 -10.49 7.86 6.60
N ALA A 80 -11.61 8.33 6.06
CA ALA A 80 -12.23 7.77 4.86
C ALA A 80 -11.32 7.86 3.63
N TYR A 81 -10.67 9.01 3.41
CA TYR A 81 -9.66 9.17 2.37
C TYR A 81 -8.52 8.15 2.50
N THR A 82 -7.95 8.05 3.71
CA THR A 82 -6.84 7.13 4.00
C THR A 82 -7.25 5.69 3.74
N ALA A 83 -8.45 5.30 4.17
CA ALA A 83 -8.97 3.96 3.95
C ALA A 83 -9.16 3.65 2.46
N LEU A 84 -9.78 4.55 1.70
CA LEU A 84 -9.99 4.39 0.26
C LEU A 84 -8.67 4.23 -0.49
N THR A 85 -7.76 5.20 -0.33
CA THR A 85 -6.47 5.21 -1.05
C THR A 85 -5.61 4.00 -0.71
N THR A 86 -5.55 3.64 0.57
CA THR A 86 -4.82 2.45 1.03
C THR A 86 -5.41 1.18 0.44
N VAL A 87 -6.73 1.01 0.50
CA VAL A 87 -7.39 -0.21 0.02
C VAL A 87 -7.24 -0.35 -1.49
N VAL A 88 -7.44 0.72 -2.26
CA VAL A 88 -7.30 0.71 -3.72
C VAL A 88 -5.87 0.35 -4.12
N ALA A 89 -4.87 1.05 -3.56
CA ALA A 89 -3.46 0.79 -3.87
C ALA A 89 -3.03 -0.63 -3.45
N ALA A 90 -3.36 -1.04 -2.23
CA ALA A 90 -3.01 -2.37 -1.72
C ALA A 90 -3.66 -3.50 -2.53
N SER A 91 -4.90 -3.31 -2.97
CA SER A 91 -5.61 -4.29 -3.79
C SER A 91 -4.98 -4.41 -5.17
N TYR A 92 -4.68 -3.27 -5.82
CA TYR A 92 -4.08 -3.25 -7.15
C TYR A 92 -2.67 -3.85 -7.19
N TYR A 93 -1.76 -3.37 -6.33
CA TYR A 93 -0.37 -3.84 -6.31
C TYR A 93 -0.20 -5.26 -5.74
N ARG A 94 -1.25 -5.87 -5.19
CA ARG A 94 -1.25 -7.28 -4.79
C ARG A 94 -1.46 -8.22 -5.99
N VAL A 95 -2.09 -7.75 -7.06
CA VAL A 95 -2.39 -8.54 -8.26
C VAL A 95 -1.10 -9.06 -8.89
N LYS A 96 -1.08 -10.37 -9.24
CA LYS A 96 0.12 -11.03 -9.79
C LYS A 96 0.62 -10.36 -11.06
N GLU A 97 -0.29 -10.06 -11.98
CA GLU A 97 0.03 -9.40 -13.23
C GLU A 97 0.66 -8.02 -13.01
N VAL A 98 0.08 -7.20 -12.14
CA VAL A 98 0.61 -5.88 -11.77
C VAL A 98 2.03 -6.00 -11.20
N LYS A 99 2.26 -6.94 -10.27
CA LYS A 99 3.60 -7.20 -9.70
C LYS A 99 4.63 -7.58 -10.76
N VAL A 100 4.25 -8.40 -11.73
CA VAL A 100 5.14 -8.79 -12.84
C VAL A 100 5.47 -7.57 -13.71
N ARG A 101 4.48 -6.76 -14.07
CA ARG A 101 4.67 -5.56 -14.91
C ARG A 101 5.57 -4.51 -14.25
N ILE A 102 5.49 -4.33 -12.93
CA ILE A 102 6.38 -3.42 -12.17
C ILE A 102 7.72 -4.05 -11.79
N GLY A 103 7.98 -5.31 -12.18
CA GLY A 103 9.22 -6.01 -11.85
C GLY A 103 9.39 -6.31 -10.36
N TYR A 104 8.30 -6.45 -9.59
CA TYR A 104 8.34 -6.80 -8.17
C TYR A 104 8.27 -8.32 -7.98
N PRO A 105 9.39 -9.00 -7.66
CA PRO A 105 9.42 -10.46 -7.51
C PRO A 105 8.76 -10.94 -6.21
N GLY A 106 8.33 -10.01 -5.34
CA GLY A 106 7.93 -10.32 -3.97
C GLY A 106 9.12 -10.45 -3.03
N GLN A 107 8.89 -11.11 -1.91
CA GLN A 107 9.95 -11.45 -0.96
C GLN A 107 10.74 -12.63 -1.51
N VAL A 108 12.00 -12.37 -1.89
CA VAL A 108 12.93 -13.40 -2.35
C VAL A 108 13.98 -13.61 -1.26
N PRO A 109 14.23 -14.86 -0.82
CA PRO A 109 15.32 -15.14 0.11
C PRO A 109 16.64 -14.78 -0.57
N LYS A 110 17.39 -13.86 0.04
CA LYS A 110 18.76 -13.57 -0.37
C LYS A 110 19.70 -14.38 0.50
N THR A 111 20.60 -15.13 -0.12
CA THR A 111 21.71 -15.78 0.57
C THR A 111 22.74 -14.71 0.91
N TYR A 112 23.03 -14.54 2.19
CA TYR A 112 24.07 -13.67 2.70
C TYR A 112 25.13 -14.53 3.39
N ASP A 113 26.40 -14.32 3.06
CA ASP A 113 27.51 -14.89 3.82
C ASP A 113 27.87 -13.91 4.95
N PRO A 114 27.62 -14.26 6.22
CA PRO A 114 27.91 -13.38 7.35
C PRO A 114 29.40 -13.16 7.59
N TYR A 115 30.27 -13.97 6.97
CA TYR A 115 31.72 -13.83 7.06
C TYR A 115 32.34 -13.18 5.82
N ALA A 116 31.53 -12.87 4.79
CA ALA A 116 32.03 -12.14 3.64
C ALA A 116 32.40 -10.71 4.05
N TYR A 117 33.68 -10.38 3.85
CA TYR A 117 34.19 -9.03 4.05
C TYR A 117 33.82 -8.18 2.83
N VAL A 118 32.58 -7.71 2.84
CA VAL A 118 31.92 -6.96 1.75
C VAL A 118 32.61 -5.63 1.45
N GLU A 119 32.48 -5.17 0.20
CA GLU A 119 33.20 -4.01 -0.37
C GLU A 119 33.06 -2.73 0.47
N TRP A 120 31.85 -2.44 0.97
CA TRP A 120 31.64 -1.28 1.84
C TRP A 120 32.34 -1.36 3.20
N VAL A 121 32.70 -2.56 3.70
CA VAL A 121 33.58 -2.71 4.86
C VAL A 121 35.03 -2.49 4.45
N GLN A 122 35.44 -2.95 3.26
CA GLN A 122 36.80 -2.74 2.73
C GLN A 122 37.11 -1.27 2.46
N GLU A 123 36.12 -0.52 1.97
CA GLU A 123 36.22 0.90 1.67
C GLU A 123 36.14 1.79 2.92
N GLY A 124 36.01 1.20 4.11
CA GLY A 124 35.94 1.95 5.36
C GLY A 124 34.66 2.77 5.52
N LEU A 125 33.57 2.43 4.80
CA LEU A 125 32.31 3.19 4.89
C LEU A 125 31.70 3.14 6.30
N LEU A 126 32.06 2.12 7.10
CA LEU A 126 31.67 2.02 8.50
C LEU A 126 32.69 2.61 9.48
N ASP A 127 33.89 3.00 9.04
CA ASP A 127 34.93 3.53 9.94
C ASP A 127 34.43 4.73 10.75
N PRO A 128 33.71 5.71 10.16
CA PRO A 128 33.16 6.81 10.96
C PRO A 128 32.15 6.36 12.02
N VAL A 129 31.41 5.28 11.76
CA VAL A 129 30.43 4.72 12.73
C VAL A 129 31.14 4.00 13.85
N VAL A 130 32.20 3.25 13.52
CA VAL A 130 33.05 2.53 14.48
C VAL A 130 33.83 3.51 15.36
N GLU A 131 34.49 4.51 14.74
CA GLU A 131 35.26 5.55 15.43
C GLU A 131 34.40 6.40 16.36
N ARG A 132 33.17 6.72 15.94
CA ARG A 132 32.20 7.45 16.76
C ARG A 132 31.77 6.66 18.00
N GLY A 133 31.87 5.32 17.98
CA GLY A 133 31.50 4.45 19.09
C GLY A 133 29.99 4.26 19.29
N GLN A 134 29.63 3.57 20.37
CA GLN A 134 28.23 3.28 20.71
C GLN A 134 27.47 4.56 21.07
N ILE A 135 26.45 4.89 20.29
CA ILE A 135 25.48 5.97 20.62
C ILE A 135 24.28 5.44 21.40
N TRP A 136 23.99 4.15 21.26
CA TRP A 136 22.83 3.57 21.92
C TRP A 136 22.98 3.66 23.44
N LYS A 137 21.98 4.24 24.09
CA LYS A 137 21.82 4.26 25.54
C LYS A 137 20.68 3.33 25.92
N ASP A 138 20.85 2.55 26.97
CA ASP A 138 19.77 1.71 27.48
C ASP A 138 18.70 2.60 28.10
N PRO A 139 17.46 2.63 27.55
CA PRO A 139 16.38 3.43 28.10
C PRO A 139 15.96 3.02 29.52
N ARG A 140 16.45 1.88 30.03
CA ARG A 140 16.21 1.42 31.41
C ARG A 140 17.21 1.98 32.42
N GLU A 141 18.32 2.56 31.97
CA GLU A 141 19.36 3.10 32.87
C GLU A 141 19.08 4.54 33.33
N GLU A 142 18.16 5.26 32.69
CA GLU A 142 17.75 6.63 33.07
C GLU A 142 16.63 6.67 34.13
N ILE A 143 16.15 5.51 34.59
CA ILE A 143 15.17 5.39 35.68
C ILE A 143 15.90 4.92 36.95
N LYS A 144 16.62 5.83 37.62
CA LYS A 144 17.12 5.64 39.00
C LYS A 144 17.05 6.95 39.78
#